data_AF-A0A941NR84-F1
#
_entry.id   AF-A0A941NR84-F1
#
_cell.length_a   1.000
_cell.length_b   1.000
_cell.length_c   1.000
_cell.angle_alpha   90.00
_cell.angle_beta   90.00
_cell.angle_gamma   90.00
#
_symmetry.space_group_name_H-M   'P 1'
#
loop_
_entity.id
_entity.type
_entity.pdbx_description
1 polymer ?
#
loop_
_entity_poly.entity_id
_entity_poly.type
_entity_poly.pdbx_seq_one_letter_code
_entity_poly.pdbx_strand_id
1 'polypeptide(L)'
;MKHVQVQKSLETLLSTGIMAFIMSGAISAFRGGFSAEMLASWFSVFPVAWMFAIPAILTTRKLVSMIMQRLVKTIMQVCPTC
;
A
#
# COMPACT_ATOMS: atom_id res chain seq x y z
N MET A 1 21.73 -0.85 -13.51
CA MET A 1 21.08 -0.16 -12.36
C MET A 1 19.55 -0.11 -12.41
N LYS A 2 18.89 0.14 -13.57
CA LYS A 2 17.41 0.17 -13.66
C LYS A 2 16.71 -1.11 -13.20
N HIS A 3 17.27 -2.30 -13.47
CA HIS A 3 16.70 -3.59 -13.07
C HIS A 3 16.62 -3.79 -11.55
N VAL A 4 17.60 -3.29 -10.79
CA VAL A 4 17.65 -3.43 -9.32
C VAL A 4 16.56 -2.61 -8.63
N GLN A 5 16.20 -1.46 -9.20
CA GLN A 5 15.15 -0.59 -8.65
C GLN A 5 13.73 -1.11 -8.91
N VAL A 6 13.54 -1.85 -10.00
CA VAL A 6 12.26 -2.53 -10.30
C VAL A 6 12.02 -3.68 -9.32
N GLN A 7 13.05 -4.48 -9.02
CA GLN A 7 12.94 -5.58 -8.05
C GLN A 7 12.56 -5.08 -6.65
N LYS A 8 13.26 -4.07 -6.12
CA LYS A 8 12.90 -3.45 -4.82
C LYS A 8 11.48 -2.88 -4.79
N SER A 9 11.03 -2.31 -5.91
CA SER A 9 9.67 -1.79 -6.02
C SER A 9 8.62 -2.90 -6.00
N LEU A 10 8.91 -4.03 -6.65
CA LEU A 10 8.04 -5.19 -6.70
C LEU A 10 7.96 -5.87 -5.32
N GLU A 11 9.09 -6.06 -4.65
CA GLU A 11 9.14 -6.59 -3.28
C GLU A 11 8.33 -5.74 -2.30
N THR A 12 8.43 -4.40 -2.41
CA THR A 12 7.65 -3.47 -1.57
C THR A 12 6.15 -3.55 -1.88
N LEU A 13 5.79 -3.69 -3.15
CA LEU A 13 4.39 -3.86 -3.58
C LEU A 13 3.80 -5.18 -3.07
N LEU A 14 4.57 -6.26 -3.17
CA LEU A 14 4.16 -7.57 -2.67
C LEU A 14 4.05 -7.58 -1.15
N SER A 15 5.03 -7.02 -0.43
CA SER A 15 5.00 -6.98 1.04
C SER A 15 3.85 -6.14 1.57
N THR A 16 3.59 -4.97 0.97
CA THR A 16 2.42 -4.14 1.34
C THR A 16 1.10 -4.81 0.98
N GLY A 17 1.03 -5.51 -0.15
CA GLY A 17 -0.13 -6.31 -0.54
C GLY A 17 -0.42 -7.45 0.44
N ILE A 18 0.61 -8.19 0.87
CA ILE A 18 0.50 -9.27 1.86
C ILE A 18 0.09 -8.70 3.23
N MET A 19 0.69 -7.59 3.66
CA MET A 19 0.35 -6.93 4.91
C MET A 19 -1.11 -6.44 4.91
N ALA A 20 -1.57 -5.86 3.80
CA ALA A 20 -2.95 -5.41 3.64
C ALA A 20 -3.93 -6.60 3.62
N PHE A 21 -3.57 -7.71 2.98
CA PHE A 21 -4.34 -8.96 3.04
C PHE A 21 -4.51 -9.42 4.49
N ILE A 22 -3.40 -9.64 5.20
CA ILE A 22 -3.40 -10.10 6.59
C ILE A 22 -4.22 -9.17 7.49
N MET A 23 -4.01 -7.86 7.39
CA MET A 23 -4.73 -6.88 8.22
C MET A 23 -6.22 -6.81 7.88
N SER A 24 -6.60 -6.88 6.60
CA SER A 24 -8.01 -6.90 6.20
C SER A 24 -8.75 -8.14 6.72
N GLY A 25 -8.08 -9.30 6.67
CA GLY A 25 -8.60 -10.55 7.22
C GLY A 25 -8.70 -10.50 8.73
N ALA A 26 -7.66 -10.00 9.41
CA ALA A 26 -7.63 -9.86 10.86
C ALA A 26 -8.73 -8.92 11.39
N ILE A 27 -8.97 -7.77 10.74
CA ILE A 27 -10.04 -6.84 11.12
C ILE A 27 -11.42 -7.48 10.91
N SER A 28 -11.59 -8.20 9.80
CA SER A 28 -12.85 -8.90 9.51
C SER A 28 -13.14 -10.00 10.53
N ALA A 29 -12.12 -10.78 10.88
CA ALA A 29 -12.21 -11.81 11.92
C ALA A 29 -12.44 -11.22 13.31
N PHE A 30 -11.83 -10.08 13.64
CA PHE A 30 -12.03 -9.40 14.92
C PHE A 30 -13.46 -8.88 15.10
N ARG A 31 -14.10 -8.41 14.02
CA ARG A 31 -15.47 -7.87 14.06
C ARG A 31 -16.57 -8.91 13.89
N GLY A 32 -16.33 -9.95 13.09
CA GLY A 32 -17.35 -10.96 12.72
C GLY A 32 -17.10 -12.35 13.32
N GLY A 33 -15.97 -12.57 14.00
CA GLY A 33 -15.51 -13.89 14.38
C GLY A 33 -14.86 -14.64 13.23
N PHE A 34 -14.12 -15.72 13.55
CA PHE A 34 -13.51 -16.58 12.54
C PHE A 34 -14.52 -17.65 12.10
N SER A 35 -15.22 -17.42 10.98
CA SER A 35 -16.21 -18.35 10.42
C SER A 35 -15.92 -18.68 8.95
N ALA A 36 -16.41 -19.84 8.47
CA ALA A 36 -16.25 -20.24 7.08
C ALA A 36 -16.93 -19.26 6.11
N GLU A 37 -18.04 -18.65 6.51
CA GLU A 37 -18.76 -17.62 5.75
C GLU A 37 -17.95 -16.32 5.64
N MET A 38 -17.28 -15.91 6.71
CA MET A 38 -16.36 -14.77 6.67
C MET A 38 -15.23 -15.04 5.69
N LEU A 39 -14.64 -16.25 5.72
CA LEU A 39 -13.54 -16.62 4.84
C LEU A 39 -13.99 -16.61 3.38
N ALA A 40 -15.15 -17.19 3.08
CA ALA A 40 -15.72 -17.23 1.72
C ALA A 40 -16.02 -15.82 1.19
N SER A 41 -16.66 -14.97 2.01
CA SER A 41 -16.93 -13.57 1.65
C SER A 41 -15.62 -12.81 1.42
N TRP A 42 -14.66 -12.93 2.33
CA TRP A 42 -13.38 -12.24 2.23
C TRP A 42 -12.56 -12.68 1.01
N PHE A 43 -12.50 -13.98 0.71
CA PHE A 43 -11.83 -14.49 -0.50
C PHE A 43 -12.53 -14.08 -1.80
N SER A 44 -13.84 -13.84 -1.79
CA SER A 44 -14.55 -13.35 -2.98
C SER A 44 -14.31 -11.86 -3.23
N VAL A 45 -14.20 -11.06 -2.16
CA VAL A 45 -14.08 -9.59 -2.24
C VAL A 45 -12.61 -9.15 -2.40
N PHE A 46 -11.67 -9.86 -1.79
CA PHE A 46 -10.26 -9.49 -1.80
C PHE A 46 -9.65 -9.37 -3.21
N PRO A 47 -9.85 -10.31 -4.17
CA PRO A 47 -9.30 -10.20 -5.52
C PRO A 47 -9.82 -8.97 -6.26
N VAL A 48 -11.09 -8.63 -6.08
CA VAL A 48 -11.72 -7.45 -6.67
C VAL A 48 -11.10 -6.18 -6.08
N ALA A 49 -10.94 -6.11 -4.76
CA ALA A 49 -10.25 -4.98 -4.11
C ALA A 49 -8.79 -4.84 -4.58
N TRP A 50 -8.09 -5.96 -4.78
CA TRP A 50 -6.69 -5.98 -5.21
C TRP A 50 -6.50 -5.45 -6.63
N MET A 51 -7.43 -5.74 -7.54
CA MET A 51 -7.46 -5.18 -8.91
C MET A 51 -7.48 -3.66 -8.93
N PHE A 52 -8.17 -3.02 -7.98
CA PHE A 52 -8.20 -1.56 -7.85
C PHE A 52 -7.01 -1.00 -7.05
N ALA A 53 -6.50 -1.77 -6.09
CA ALA A 53 -5.37 -1.37 -5.26
C ALA A 53 -4.07 -1.21 -6.05
N ILE A 54 -3.77 -2.09 -7.02
CA ILE A 54 -2.53 -2.01 -7.80
C ILE A 54 -2.43 -0.69 -8.60
N PRO A 55 -3.42 -0.31 -9.44
CA PRO A 55 -3.42 0.99 -10.11
C PRO A 55 -3.32 2.15 -9.13
N ALA A 56 -4.07 2.09 -8.02
CA ALA A 56 -4.06 3.12 -6.99
C ALA A 56 -2.68 3.29 -6.34
N ILE A 57 -1.94 2.20 -6.07
CA ILE A 57 -0.58 2.27 -5.52
C ILE A 57 0.37 2.91 -6.53
N LEU A 58 0.25 2.57 -7.82
CA LEU A 58 1.09 3.14 -8.87
C LEU A 58 0.85 4.65 -9.07
N THR A 59 -0.40 5.10 -9.01
CA THR A 59 -0.74 6.54 -9.06
C THR A 59 -0.33 7.27 -7.78
N THR A 60 -0.57 6.66 -6.62
CA THR A 60 -0.20 7.19 -5.31
C THR A 60 1.31 7.39 -5.20
N ARG A 61 2.13 6.50 -5.76
CA ARG A 61 3.59 6.69 -5.78
C ARG A 61 4.02 8.02 -6.42
N LYS A 62 3.41 8.37 -7.55
CA LYS A 62 3.66 9.67 -8.21
C LYS A 62 3.18 10.82 -7.33
N LEU A 63 1.99 10.70 -6.76
CA LEU A 63 1.40 11.71 -5.88
C LEU A 63 2.26 11.96 -4.63
N VAL A 64 2.68 10.90 -3.95
CA VAL A 64 3.55 10.95 -2.76
C VAL A 64 4.90 11.56 -3.11
N SER A 65 5.49 11.22 -4.26
CA SER A 65 6.74 11.84 -4.69
C SER A 65 6.60 13.35 -4.91
N MET A 66 5.49 13.81 -5.50
CA MET A 66 5.22 15.25 -5.67
C MET A 66 5.02 15.96 -4.33
N ILE A 67 4.28 15.34 -3.41
CA ILE A 67 4.03 15.91 -2.08
C ILE A 67 5.32 15.96 -1.27
N MET A 68 6.10 14.89 -1.24
CA MET A 68 7.40 14.85 -0.56
C MET A 68 8.38 15.88 -1.12
N GLN A 69 8.45 16.05 -2.45
CA GLN A 69 9.27 17.09 -3.05
C GLN A 69 8.84 18.50 -2.64
N ARG A 70 7.53 18.75 -2.51
CA ARG A 70 7.01 20.03 -2.02
C ARG A 70 7.33 20.22 -0.54
N LEU A 71 7.10 19.22 0.29
CA LEU A 71 7.40 19.26 1.73
C LEU A 71 8.89 19.48 1.98
N VAL A 72 9.77 18.76 1.28
CA VAL A 72 11.22 18.91 1.38
C VAL A 72 11.65 20.32 0.98
N LYS A 73 11.07 20.89 -0.09
CA LYS A 73 11.31 22.30 -0.46
C LYS A 73 10.85 23.24 0.65
N THR A 74 9.64 23.05 1.19
CA THR A 74 9.12 23.88 2.29
C THR A 74 10.01 23.79 3.54
N ILE A 75 10.46 22.60 3.92
CA ILE A 75 11.35 22.38 5.07
C ILE A 75 12.71 23.06 4.84
N MET A 76 13.32 22.90 3.67
CA MET A 76 14.59 23.58 3.34
C MET A 76 14.47 25.11 3.34
N GLN A 77 13.29 25.67 3.02
CA GLN A 77 13.08 27.12 3.12
C GLN A 77 12.89 27.60 4.57
N VAL A 78 12.41 26.74 5.46
CA VAL A 78 12.21 27.07 6.88
C VAL A 78 13.51 26.90 7.68
N CYS A 79 14.42 26.01 7.26
CA CYS A 79 15.75 25.89 7.86
C CYS A 79 16.83 25.65 6.78
N PRO A 80 17.46 26.72 6.25
CA PRO A 80 18.49 26.60 5.21
C PRO A 80 19.88 26.15 5.73
N THR A 81 20.07 26.00 7.04
CA THR A 81 21.40 25.81 7.66
C THR A 81 21.47 24.72 8.76
N CYS A 82 20.63 23.69 8.70
CA CYS A 82 20.88 22.44 9.43
C CYS A 82 21.67 21.44 8.59
#